data_AF-A0A848UQ99-F1
#
_entry.id   AF-A0A848UQ99-F1
#
_cell.length_a   1.000
_cell.length_b   1.000
_cell.length_c   1.000
_cell.angle_alpha   90.00
_cell.angle_beta   90.00
_cell.angle_gamma   90.00
#
_symmetry.space_group_name_H-M   'P 1'
#
loop_
_entity.id
_entity.type
_entity.pdbx_description
1 polymer ?
#
loop_
_entity_poly.entity_id
_entity_poly.type
_entity_poly.pdbx_seq_one_letter_code
_entity_poly.pdbx_strand_id
1 'polypeptide(L)'
;MKLKRLLLVFIVFVGVSNVKAQEEKRFKIHTVAFYNLENLFDTINDPLKFDEASPMMELNANRSEIYKKKIKNMARVIANIGSDMSNNAPAVVGVCEIENRAVLEDLVNDPLLLAKDYGIIHFEGPDRRSIDVALLYQKALFKPLDSSSHELIIYDDLSRKRVYTRDQLLVSGELDGDLIHLIVNHWPSRSGGEARSRSKRVGAAKLNKRIIDSIQSKDPYAKILTMGDLNDDPTNSSVKDVLKAKKDKKEVGLKGIYNPFEKMFTEKGYGTTAYRDAWSLFDQILMTKPLIEDDYSSFRFWKAGIYNKAYLTNKRGRYEGYPFRSFADGGFTDGFSDHFPVYVYLIKEVQE
;
A
#
# COMPACT_ATOMS: atom_id res chain seq x y z
N MET A 1 51.06 -0.69 53.25
CA MET A 1 50.69 -1.09 51.86
C MET A 1 49.59 -2.15 51.77
N LYS A 2 49.39 -3.03 52.77
CA LYS A 2 48.36 -4.09 52.71
C LYS A 2 46.91 -3.59 52.88
N LEU A 3 46.68 -2.53 53.66
CA LEU A 3 45.34 -1.99 53.91
C LEU A 3 44.72 -1.25 52.70
N LYS A 4 45.55 -0.61 51.86
CA LYS A 4 45.10 0.05 50.62
C LYS A 4 44.65 -0.93 49.53
N ARG A 5 45.15 -2.18 49.56
CA ARG A 5 44.73 -3.24 48.62
C ARG A 5 43.37 -3.83 48.98
N LEU A 6 43.00 -3.87 50.27
CA LEU A 6 41.69 -4.36 50.69
C LEU A 6 40.55 -3.39 50.34
N LEU A 7 40.80 -2.08 50.46
CA LEU A 7 39.81 -1.05 50.08
C LEU A 7 39.52 -1.05 48.57
N LEU A 8 40.52 -1.35 47.74
CA LEU A 8 40.36 -1.39 46.28
C LEU A 8 39.49 -2.58 45.84
N VAL A 9 39.59 -3.72 46.53
CA VAL A 9 38.76 -4.91 46.25
C VAL A 9 37.31 -4.69 46.68
N PHE A 10 37.07 -3.95 47.77
CA PHE A 10 35.71 -3.63 48.21
C PHE A 10 35.00 -2.61 47.30
N ILE A 11 35.75 -1.63 46.75
CA ILE A 11 35.20 -0.65 45.78
C ILE A 11 34.87 -1.31 44.44
N VAL A 12 35.63 -2.34 44.01
CA VAL A 12 35.31 -3.10 42.79
C VAL A 12 34.07 -3.98 42.98
N PHE A 13 33.79 -4.49 44.18
CA PHE A 13 32.62 -5.34 44.43
C PHE A 13 31.30 -4.56 44.55
N VAL A 14 31.33 -3.30 45.00
CA VAL A 14 30.13 -2.44 45.10
C VAL A 14 29.78 -1.77 43.76
N GLY A 15 30.70 -1.76 42.79
CA GLY A 15 30.49 -1.18 41.46
C GLY A 15 29.69 -2.06 40.47
N VAL A 16 29.38 -3.31 40.81
CA VAL A 16 28.77 -4.27 39.86
C VAL A 16 27.25 -4.45 40.06
N SER A 17 26.68 -3.94 41.16
CA SER A 17 25.28 -4.19 41.53
C SER A 17 24.25 -3.17 40.97
N ASN A 18 24.64 -2.28 40.05
CA ASN A 18 23.73 -1.29 39.46
C ASN A 18 23.70 -1.30 37.92
N VAL A 19 24.04 -2.43 37.29
CA VAL A 19 23.61 -2.65 35.91
C VAL A 19 22.14 -3.07 35.98
N LYS A 20 21.24 -2.08 36.06
CA LYS A 20 19.87 -2.30 35.58
C LYS A 20 20.03 -2.66 34.11
N ALA A 21 19.96 -3.95 33.79
CA ALA A 21 19.71 -4.38 32.43
C ALA A 21 18.48 -3.58 31.99
N GLN A 22 18.63 -2.73 30.97
CA GLN A 22 17.45 -2.14 30.32
C GLN A 22 16.60 -3.34 29.91
N GLU A 23 15.39 -3.44 30.47
CA GLU A 23 14.41 -4.42 30.00
C GLU A 23 14.37 -4.31 28.48
N GLU A 24 14.66 -5.42 27.79
CA GLU A 24 14.66 -5.43 26.33
C GLU A 24 13.24 -5.14 25.87
N LYS A 25 13.04 -3.94 25.33
CA LYS A 25 11.76 -3.55 24.74
C LYS A 25 11.43 -4.50 23.60
N ARG A 26 10.36 -5.28 23.77
CA ARG A 26 9.82 -6.15 22.73
C ARG A 26 8.75 -5.40 21.95
N PHE A 27 8.70 -5.63 20.65
CA PHE A 27 7.74 -4.99 19.76
C PHE A 27 6.96 -6.03 18.97
N LYS A 28 5.64 -5.85 18.90
CA LYS A 28 4.79 -6.51 17.92
C LYS A 28 4.92 -5.76 16.60
N ILE A 29 5.06 -6.48 15.49
CA ILE A 29 5.26 -5.90 14.15
C ILE A 29 4.15 -6.37 13.23
N HIS A 30 3.48 -5.42 12.57
CA HIS A 30 2.54 -5.69 11.48
C HIS A 30 2.97 -5.02 10.19
N THR A 31 2.71 -5.70 9.08
CA THR A 31 2.89 -5.14 7.74
C THR A 31 1.54 -4.66 7.22
N VAL A 32 1.49 -3.40 6.75
CA VAL A 32 0.39 -2.85 5.95
C VAL A 32 0.93 -2.59 4.55
N ALA A 33 0.28 -3.14 3.53
CA ALA A 33 0.77 -3.12 2.16
C ALA A 33 -0.24 -2.54 1.17
N PHE A 34 0.25 -2.16 0.00
CA PHE A 34 -0.54 -1.84 -1.17
C PHE A 34 0.04 -2.54 -2.42
N TYR A 35 -0.83 -3.07 -3.28
CA TYR A 35 -0.43 -3.72 -4.52
C TYR A 35 -1.43 -3.52 -5.67
N ASN A 36 -0.98 -2.93 -6.78
CA ASN A 36 -1.70 -2.94 -8.05
C ASN A 36 -1.61 -4.35 -8.68
N LEU A 37 -2.75 -5.01 -8.91
CA LEU A 37 -2.80 -6.39 -9.39
C LEU A 37 -2.75 -6.52 -10.93
N GLU A 38 -2.56 -5.43 -11.66
CA GLU A 38 -2.48 -5.32 -13.13
C GLU A 38 -3.66 -6.06 -13.80
N ASN A 39 -4.83 -5.42 -13.80
CA ASN A 39 -6.08 -5.96 -14.35
C ASN A 39 -6.33 -7.42 -13.95
N LEU A 40 -6.54 -7.68 -12.65
CA LEU A 40 -7.04 -8.96 -12.17
C LEU A 40 -8.53 -9.09 -12.51
N PHE A 41 -8.78 -9.66 -13.69
CA PHE A 41 -10.09 -9.92 -14.28
C PHE A 41 -10.33 -11.43 -14.36
N ASP A 42 -11.59 -11.84 -14.27
CA ASP A 42 -12.02 -13.19 -14.52
C ASP A 42 -12.09 -13.48 -16.04
N THR A 43 -12.73 -14.58 -16.42
CA THR A 43 -12.73 -15.08 -17.80
C THR A 43 -14.08 -14.92 -18.50
N ILE A 44 -15.03 -14.25 -17.85
CA ILE A 44 -16.44 -14.14 -18.24
C ILE A 44 -16.73 -12.68 -18.59
N ASN A 45 -17.25 -12.46 -19.80
CA ASN A 45 -17.64 -11.11 -20.22
C ASN A 45 -18.92 -10.65 -19.52
N ASP A 46 -18.91 -9.47 -18.91
CA ASP A 46 -20.10 -8.72 -18.54
C ASP A 46 -20.52 -7.76 -19.67
N PRO A 47 -21.60 -8.05 -20.42
CA PRO A 47 -22.04 -7.21 -21.55
C PRO A 47 -22.53 -5.81 -21.14
N LEU A 48 -22.69 -5.53 -19.85
CA LEU A 48 -23.07 -4.20 -19.34
C LEU A 48 -21.85 -3.32 -19.04
N LYS A 49 -20.63 -3.88 -19.15
CA LYS A 49 -19.37 -3.23 -18.84
C LYS A 49 -18.46 -3.24 -20.07
N PHE A 50 -17.35 -2.52 -19.97
CA PHE A 50 -16.31 -2.49 -20.99
C PHE A 50 -15.07 -3.27 -20.51
N ASP A 51 -15.31 -4.46 -19.96
CA ASP A 51 -14.33 -5.44 -19.48
C ASP A 51 -13.67 -6.22 -20.62
N GLU A 52 -14.29 -6.24 -21.81
CA GLU A 52 -13.70 -6.76 -23.05
C GLU A 52 -12.36 -6.10 -23.41
N ALA A 53 -12.12 -4.88 -22.92
CA ALA A 53 -10.85 -4.16 -23.06
C ALA A 53 -9.78 -4.57 -22.04
N SER A 54 -10.06 -5.56 -21.18
CA SER A 54 -9.06 -6.12 -20.26
C SER A 54 -8.12 -7.06 -21.01
N PRO A 55 -6.83 -7.15 -20.60
CA PRO A 55 -5.89 -8.09 -21.21
C PRO A 55 -6.36 -9.55 -21.14
N MET A 56 -7.12 -9.93 -20.11
CA MET A 56 -7.67 -11.28 -19.98
C MET A 56 -8.67 -11.60 -21.10
N MET A 57 -9.50 -10.62 -21.46
CA MET A 57 -10.51 -10.75 -22.51
C MET A 57 -9.97 -10.58 -23.92
N GLU A 58 -8.81 -9.92 -24.08
CA GLU A 58 -8.10 -9.84 -25.36
C GLU A 58 -7.37 -11.15 -25.75
N LEU A 59 -7.18 -12.09 -24.81
CA LEU A 59 -6.52 -13.37 -25.09
C LEU A 59 -7.35 -14.24 -26.05
N ASN A 60 -6.69 -14.81 -27.06
CA ASN A 60 -7.31 -15.67 -28.06
C ASN A 60 -7.56 -17.12 -27.58
N ALA A 61 -6.89 -17.58 -26.52
CA ALA A 61 -7.01 -18.94 -25.98
C ALA A 61 -6.53 -19.04 -24.52
N ASN A 62 -6.84 -20.16 -23.86
CA ASN A 62 -6.31 -20.55 -22.53
C ASN A 62 -6.58 -19.57 -21.38
N ARG A 63 -7.67 -18.79 -21.45
CA ARG A 63 -8.02 -17.77 -20.44
C ARG A 63 -8.11 -18.37 -19.04
N SER A 64 -8.75 -19.52 -18.90
CA SER A 64 -8.95 -20.20 -17.63
C SER A 64 -7.65 -20.65 -16.97
N GLU A 65 -6.71 -21.19 -17.74
CA GLU A 65 -5.38 -21.58 -17.25
C GLU A 65 -4.54 -20.36 -16.86
N ILE A 66 -4.57 -19.32 -17.69
CA ILE A 66 -3.85 -18.06 -17.45
C ILE A 66 -4.38 -17.36 -16.21
N TYR A 67 -5.70 -17.30 -16.04
CA TYR A 67 -6.35 -16.74 -14.85
C TYR A 67 -5.85 -17.41 -13.57
N LYS A 68 -5.87 -18.76 -13.52
CA LYS A 68 -5.37 -19.52 -12.36
C LYS A 68 -3.89 -19.24 -12.07
N LYS A 69 -3.06 -19.11 -13.11
CA LYS A 69 -1.64 -18.74 -12.95
C LYS A 69 -1.50 -17.32 -12.39
N LYS A 70 -2.27 -16.35 -12.89
CA LYS A 70 -2.26 -14.98 -12.39
C LYS A 70 -2.68 -14.91 -10.93
N ILE A 71 -3.75 -15.61 -10.53
CA ILE A 71 -4.17 -15.74 -9.12
C ILE A 71 -3.01 -16.26 -8.25
N LYS A 72 -2.38 -17.36 -8.64
CA LYS A 72 -1.24 -17.94 -7.92
C LYS A 72 -0.05 -16.97 -7.82
N ASN A 73 0.23 -16.22 -8.89
CA ASN A 73 1.28 -15.21 -8.90
C ASN A 73 0.98 -14.08 -7.92
N MET A 74 -0.26 -13.56 -7.90
CA MET A 74 -0.68 -12.52 -6.95
C MET A 74 -0.64 -13.02 -5.50
N ALA A 75 -1.16 -14.23 -5.25
CA ALA A 75 -1.15 -14.85 -3.94
C ALA A 75 0.26 -15.02 -3.38
N ARG A 76 1.20 -15.48 -4.22
CA ARG A 76 2.61 -15.59 -3.86
C ARG A 76 3.20 -14.25 -3.42
N VAL A 77 2.90 -13.17 -4.12
CA VAL A 77 3.42 -11.85 -3.77
C VAL A 77 2.85 -11.41 -2.44
N ILE A 78 1.52 -11.43 -2.29
CA ILE A 78 0.83 -11.02 -1.06
C ILE A 78 1.34 -11.80 0.16
N ALA A 79 1.54 -13.11 0.03
CA ALA A 79 2.03 -13.96 1.13
C ALA A 79 3.42 -13.56 1.65
N ASN A 80 4.24 -12.89 0.83
CA ASN A 80 5.64 -12.60 1.12
C ASN A 80 5.97 -11.11 1.28
N ILE A 81 5.02 -10.18 1.04
CA ILE A 81 5.30 -8.74 1.25
C ILE A 81 5.58 -8.50 2.74
N GLY A 82 6.77 -7.98 3.03
CA GLY A 82 7.20 -7.62 4.39
C GLY A 82 7.40 -8.80 5.36
N SER A 83 7.30 -10.05 4.90
CA SER A 83 7.40 -11.23 5.77
C SER A 83 8.77 -11.36 6.44
N ASP A 84 9.82 -10.77 5.85
CA ASP A 84 11.20 -10.81 6.35
C ASP A 84 11.35 -10.22 7.77
N MET A 85 10.49 -9.26 8.17
CA MET A 85 10.54 -8.65 9.50
C MET A 85 9.32 -8.98 10.37
N SER A 86 8.13 -9.05 9.78
CA SER A 86 6.90 -9.36 10.53
C SER A 86 6.73 -10.85 10.84
N ASN A 87 7.48 -11.73 10.17
CA ASN A 87 7.26 -13.18 10.17
C ASN A 87 5.80 -13.57 9.83
N ASN A 88 5.10 -12.70 9.10
CA ASN A 88 3.72 -12.89 8.67
C ASN A 88 3.48 -12.19 7.32
N ALA A 89 2.50 -12.67 6.57
CA ALA A 89 1.94 -11.89 5.45
C ALA A 89 1.33 -10.57 6.00
N PRO A 90 1.07 -9.56 5.15
CA PRO A 90 0.52 -8.30 5.61
C PRO A 90 -0.79 -8.47 6.37
N ALA A 91 -0.92 -7.81 7.52
CA ALA A 91 -2.17 -7.80 8.27
C ALA A 91 -3.31 -7.16 7.45
N VAL A 92 -2.95 -6.18 6.61
CA VAL A 92 -3.85 -5.48 5.70
C VAL A 92 -3.14 -5.23 4.36
N VAL A 93 -3.86 -5.39 3.26
CA VAL A 93 -3.41 -5.09 1.90
C VAL A 93 -4.49 -4.29 1.17
N GLY A 94 -4.18 -3.06 0.78
CA GLY A 94 -4.96 -2.35 -0.23
C GLY A 94 -4.62 -2.88 -1.62
N VAL A 95 -5.60 -3.09 -2.47
CA VAL A 95 -5.40 -3.54 -3.86
C VAL A 95 -6.19 -2.68 -4.83
N CYS A 96 -5.70 -2.58 -6.07
CA CYS A 96 -6.43 -1.97 -7.17
C CYS A 96 -6.30 -2.80 -8.45
N GLU A 97 -7.04 -2.37 -9.48
CA GLU A 97 -7.13 -3.09 -10.77
C GLU A 97 -7.76 -4.47 -10.61
N ILE A 98 -8.85 -4.50 -9.85
CA ILE A 98 -9.67 -5.70 -9.64
C ILE A 98 -11.01 -5.49 -10.30
N GLU A 99 -11.52 -6.52 -10.96
CA GLU A 99 -12.78 -6.45 -11.69
C GLU A 99 -14.00 -6.52 -10.78
N ASN A 100 -14.01 -7.49 -9.86
CA ASN A 100 -15.16 -7.80 -9.04
C ASN A 100 -14.76 -8.54 -7.75
N ARG A 101 -15.74 -8.88 -6.92
CA ARG A 101 -15.49 -9.59 -5.67
C ARG A 101 -15.06 -11.05 -5.88
N ALA A 102 -15.55 -11.72 -6.92
CA ALA A 102 -15.25 -13.13 -7.16
C ALA A 102 -13.75 -13.35 -7.41
N VAL A 103 -13.09 -12.46 -8.16
CA VAL A 103 -11.63 -12.56 -8.37
C VAL A 103 -10.84 -12.39 -7.07
N LEU A 104 -11.35 -11.62 -6.10
CA LEU A 104 -10.74 -11.49 -4.78
C LEU A 104 -10.97 -12.73 -3.93
N GLU A 105 -12.14 -13.35 -4.03
CA GLU A 105 -12.46 -14.62 -3.35
C GLU A 105 -11.54 -15.74 -3.85
N ASP A 106 -11.34 -15.85 -5.17
CA ASP A 106 -10.38 -16.80 -5.75
C ASP A 106 -8.95 -16.52 -5.28
N LEU A 107 -8.57 -15.24 -5.18
CA LEU A 107 -7.24 -14.84 -4.70
C LEU A 107 -6.99 -15.24 -3.25
N VAL A 108 -7.89 -14.90 -2.32
CA VAL A 108 -7.69 -15.18 -0.89
C VAL A 108 -7.81 -16.66 -0.55
N ASN A 109 -8.48 -17.45 -1.41
CA ASN A 109 -8.60 -18.90 -1.27
C ASN A 109 -7.44 -19.69 -1.90
N ASP A 110 -6.47 -19.03 -2.56
CA ASP A 110 -5.25 -19.72 -3.00
C ASP A 110 -4.54 -20.38 -1.80
N PRO A 111 -3.97 -21.59 -1.95
CA PRO A 111 -3.31 -22.31 -0.85
C PRO A 111 -2.24 -21.51 -0.09
N LEU A 112 -1.59 -20.52 -0.73
CA LEU A 112 -0.60 -19.66 -0.08
C LEU A 112 -1.23 -18.65 0.90
N LEU A 113 -2.51 -18.33 0.75
CA LEU A 113 -3.22 -17.33 1.55
C LEU A 113 -4.33 -17.93 2.42
N LEU A 114 -4.81 -19.13 2.11
CA LEU A 114 -5.93 -19.77 2.80
C LEU A 114 -5.80 -19.79 4.33
N ALA A 115 -4.61 -20.14 4.84
CA ALA A 115 -4.34 -20.19 6.28
C ALA A 115 -4.27 -18.81 6.97
N LYS A 116 -4.21 -17.71 6.19
CA LYS A 116 -4.22 -16.33 6.70
C LYS A 116 -5.63 -15.80 6.91
N ASP A 117 -6.64 -16.50 6.38
CA ASP A 117 -8.07 -16.18 6.53
C ASP A 117 -8.36 -14.69 6.27
N TYR A 118 -8.03 -14.24 5.06
CA TYR A 118 -8.28 -12.86 4.65
C TYR A 118 -9.79 -12.61 4.49
N GLY A 119 -10.28 -11.52 5.07
CA GLY A 119 -11.55 -10.90 4.72
C GLY A 119 -11.37 -9.90 3.58
N ILE A 120 -12.49 -9.57 2.92
CA ILE A 120 -12.55 -8.67 1.76
C ILE A 120 -13.53 -7.52 2.08
N ILE A 121 -13.11 -6.29 1.81
CA ILE A 121 -13.99 -5.11 1.72
C ILE A 121 -13.84 -4.56 0.30
N HIS A 122 -14.94 -4.58 -0.44
CA HIS A 122 -15.00 -4.16 -1.84
C HIS A 122 -16.39 -3.58 -2.12
N PHE A 123 -16.41 -2.54 -2.97
CA PHE A 123 -17.62 -1.92 -3.50
C PHE A 123 -17.43 -1.80 -5.01
N GLU A 124 -18.49 -2.10 -5.77
CA GLU A 124 -18.50 -1.83 -7.20
C GLU A 124 -18.54 -0.32 -7.46
N GLY A 125 -17.57 0.17 -8.22
CA GLY A 125 -17.43 1.57 -8.57
C GLY A 125 -18.09 1.93 -9.91
N PRO A 126 -18.05 3.23 -10.26
CA PRO A 126 -18.65 3.74 -11.49
C PRO A 126 -17.69 3.66 -12.70
N ASP A 127 -16.46 3.15 -12.55
CA ASP A 127 -15.53 2.96 -13.67
C ASP A 127 -16.14 2.00 -14.70
N ARG A 128 -16.14 2.43 -15.97
CA ARG A 128 -16.84 1.70 -17.04
C ARG A 128 -16.17 0.38 -17.40
N ARG A 129 -14.91 0.18 -17.01
CA ARG A 129 -14.18 -1.08 -17.21
C ARG A 129 -14.29 -2.01 -16.01
N SER A 130 -15.13 -1.67 -15.01
CA SER A 130 -15.24 -2.40 -13.74
C SER A 130 -13.94 -2.46 -12.94
N ILE A 131 -13.03 -1.51 -13.15
CA ILE A 131 -11.80 -1.47 -12.35
C ILE A 131 -12.11 -0.82 -11.02
N ASP A 132 -11.88 -1.56 -9.93
CA ASP A 132 -12.12 -1.12 -8.57
C ASP A 132 -10.85 -1.14 -7.71
N VAL A 133 -11.06 -0.69 -6.46
CA VAL A 133 -10.13 -0.83 -5.33
C VAL A 133 -10.77 -1.71 -4.26
N ALA A 134 -9.95 -2.40 -3.47
CA ALA A 134 -10.43 -3.21 -2.36
C ALA A 134 -9.43 -3.23 -1.20
N LEU A 135 -9.89 -3.70 -0.05
CA LEU A 135 -9.06 -3.99 1.11
C LEU A 135 -9.15 -5.48 1.45
N LEU A 136 -8.00 -6.15 1.50
CA LEU A 136 -7.85 -7.48 2.07
C LEU A 136 -7.28 -7.34 3.48
N TYR A 137 -7.81 -8.08 4.45
CA TYR A 137 -7.33 -8.01 5.83
C TYR A 137 -7.34 -9.39 6.52
N GLN A 138 -6.32 -9.73 7.30
CA GLN A 138 -6.35 -10.95 8.11
C GLN A 138 -7.35 -10.76 9.24
N LYS A 139 -8.41 -11.55 9.28
CA LYS A 139 -9.52 -11.38 10.24
C LYS A 139 -9.09 -11.47 11.69
N ALA A 140 -8.03 -12.24 11.97
CA ALA A 140 -7.46 -12.38 13.30
C ALA A 140 -6.74 -11.12 13.81
N LEU A 141 -6.32 -10.22 12.91
CA LEU A 141 -5.49 -9.05 13.23
C LEU A 141 -6.22 -7.72 13.02
N PHE A 142 -7.14 -7.66 12.06
CA PHE A 142 -7.89 -6.45 11.76
C PHE A 142 -9.39 -6.70 11.81
N LYS A 143 -10.09 -5.89 12.61
CA LYS A 143 -11.54 -5.92 12.74
C LYS A 143 -12.13 -4.65 12.13
N PRO A 144 -12.78 -4.72 10.96
CA PRO A 144 -13.49 -3.58 10.39
C PRO A 144 -14.62 -3.12 11.32
N LEU A 145 -14.77 -1.81 11.47
CA LEU A 145 -15.86 -1.18 12.21
C LEU A 145 -16.82 -0.44 11.28
N ASP A 146 -16.29 0.22 10.25
CA ASP A 146 -17.05 0.95 9.26
C ASP A 146 -16.30 0.99 7.93
N SER A 147 -17.04 1.08 6.82
CA SER A 147 -16.45 1.19 5.48
C SER A 147 -17.38 1.94 4.52
N SER A 148 -16.81 2.79 3.68
CA SER A 148 -17.54 3.56 2.68
C SER A 148 -16.74 3.75 1.40
N SER A 149 -17.45 3.80 0.27
CA SER A 149 -16.89 4.20 -1.02
C SER A 149 -17.16 5.67 -1.29
N HIS A 150 -16.17 6.38 -1.84
CA HIS A 150 -16.28 7.81 -2.14
C HIS A 150 -16.01 8.08 -3.62
N GLU A 151 -17.07 8.48 -4.32
CA GLU A 151 -17.00 8.74 -5.76
C GLU A 151 -16.18 10.00 -6.11
N LEU A 152 -15.31 9.86 -7.11
CA LEU A 152 -14.59 10.97 -7.71
C LEU A 152 -15.40 11.61 -8.86
N ILE A 153 -16.05 12.73 -8.56
CA ILE A 153 -16.73 13.54 -9.58
C ILE A 153 -15.75 14.50 -10.26
N ILE A 154 -15.37 14.17 -11.49
CA ILE A 154 -14.50 14.97 -12.36
C ILE A 154 -15.02 15.04 -13.80
N TYR A 155 -14.53 16.04 -14.54
CA TYR A 155 -14.92 16.30 -15.91
C TYR A 155 -13.69 16.41 -16.80
N ASP A 156 -13.84 16.09 -18.07
CA ASP A 156 -12.79 16.30 -19.05
C ASP A 156 -12.67 17.78 -19.39
N ASP A 157 -11.44 18.31 -19.40
CA ASP A 157 -11.21 19.75 -19.52
C ASP A 157 -11.67 20.31 -20.88
N LEU A 158 -11.57 19.50 -21.95
CA LEU A 158 -11.95 19.89 -23.31
C LEU A 158 -13.43 19.66 -23.57
N SER A 159 -13.89 18.41 -23.42
CA SER A 159 -15.27 18.04 -23.77
C SER A 159 -16.30 18.42 -22.71
N ARG A 160 -15.85 18.78 -21.50
CA ARG A 160 -16.69 19.08 -20.33
C ARG A 160 -17.64 17.95 -19.92
N LYS A 161 -17.44 16.74 -20.47
CA LYS A 161 -18.21 15.55 -20.14
C LYS A 161 -17.70 14.94 -18.83
N ARG A 162 -18.62 14.32 -18.07
CA ARG A 162 -18.28 13.56 -16.86
C ARG A 162 -17.31 12.45 -17.22
N VAL A 163 -16.24 12.34 -16.44
CA VAL A 163 -15.28 11.23 -16.51
C VAL A 163 -15.62 10.29 -15.36
N TYR A 164 -16.10 9.10 -15.72
CA TYR A 164 -16.34 8.02 -14.78
C TYR A 164 -15.02 7.31 -14.50
N THR A 165 -14.68 7.14 -13.22
CA THR A 165 -13.39 6.61 -12.78
C THR A 165 -13.53 5.99 -11.39
N ARG A 166 -12.43 5.52 -10.81
CA ARG A 166 -12.42 4.76 -9.57
C ARG A 166 -12.79 5.62 -8.37
N ASP A 167 -13.48 4.98 -7.44
CA ASP A 167 -13.75 5.52 -6.12
C ASP A 167 -12.52 5.43 -5.21
N GLN A 168 -12.60 6.11 -4.06
CA GLN A 168 -11.67 5.92 -2.95
C GLN A 168 -12.39 5.18 -1.81
N LEU A 169 -11.83 4.04 -1.41
CA LEU A 169 -12.37 3.21 -0.34
C LEU A 169 -11.83 3.70 1.00
N LEU A 170 -12.70 4.08 1.92
CA LEU A 170 -12.38 4.33 3.33
C LEU A 170 -12.80 3.13 4.17
N VAL A 171 -11.89 2.65 5.01
CA VAL A 171 -12.17 1.63 6.03
C VAL A 171 -11.65 2.10 7.37
N SER A 172 -12.49 2.07 8.39
CA SER A 172 -12.10 2.28 9.79
C SER A 172 -12.17 0.95 10.52
N GLY A 173 -11.14 0.62 11.31
CA GLY A 173 -11.11 -0.64 12.04
C GLY A 173 -9.98 -0.73 13.06
N GLU A 174 -10.02 -1.79 13.86
CA GLU A 174 -9.04 -2.05 14.92
C GLU A 174 -7.97 -3.01 14.41
N LEU A 175 -6.71 -2.55 14.33
CA LEU A 175 -5.55 -3.41 14.11
C LEU A 175 -5.01 -3.84 15.47
N ASP A 176 -5.29 -5.07 15.87
CA ASP A 176 -4.93 -5.61 17.20
C ASP A 176 -5.32 -4.68 18.34
N GLY A 177 -6.57 -4.19 18.28
CA GLY A 177 -7.18 -3.30 19.27
C GLY A 177 -6.88 -1.82 19.07
N ASP A 178 -5.99 -1.43 18.15
CA ASP A 178 -5.72 -0.02 17.88
C ASP A 178 -6.56 0.48 16.70
N LEU A 179 -7.38 1.50 16.92
CA LEU A 179 -8.17 2.13 15.88
C LEU A 179 -7.26 2.80 14.83
N ILE A 180 -7.44 2.41 13.57
CA ILE A 180 -6.80 3.01 12.40
C ILE A 180 -7.82 3.24 11.29
N HIS A 181 -7.52 4.18 10.41
CA HIS A 181 -8.27 4.42 9.18
C HIS A 181 -7.38 4.16 7.97
N LEU A 182 -7.94 3.49 6.97
CA LEU A 182 -7.25 3.05 5.76
C LEU A 182 -8.02 3.64 4.58
N ILE A 183 -7.32 4.36 3.70
CA ILE A 183 -7.90 4.86 2.45
C ILE A 183 -7.17 4.20 1.29
N VAL A 184 -7.88 3.44 0.45
CA VAL A 184 -7.31 2.79 -0.74
C VAL A 184 -7.68 3.60 -1.98
N ASN A 185 -6.68 3.88 -2.82
CA ASN A 185 -6.78 4.76 -3.96
C ASN A 185 -6.31 4.07 -5.25
N HIS A 186 -6.95 4.44 -6.36
CA HIS A 186 -6.41 4.24 -7.70
C HIS A 186 -6.76 5.46 -8.58
N TRP A 187 -5.89 6.47 -8.57
CA TRP A 187 -6.18 7.76 -9.21
C TRP A 187 -6.18 7.66 -10.74
N PRO A 188 -6.78 8.63 -11.45
CA PRO A 188 -6.81 8.65 -12.91
C PRO A 188 -5.41 8.53 -13.52
N SER A 189 -5.27 7.66 -14.52
CA SER A 189 -4.00 7.38 -15.18
C SER A 189 -3.45 8.61 -15.92
N ARG A 190 -2.17 8.55 -16.31
CA ARG A 190 -1.51 9.57 -17.13
C ARG A 190 -1.91 9.53 -18.63
N SER A 191 -3.08 9.00 -18.97
CA SER A 191 -3.54 8.88 -20.37
C SER A 191 -3.59 10.23 -21.09
N GLY A 192 -2.99 10.29 -22.28
CA GLY A 192 -2.82 11.54 -23.03
C GLY A 192 -1.71 12.45 -22.52
N GLY A 193 -0.88 11.98 -21.60
CA GLY A 193 0.27 12.70 -21.04
C GLY A 193 0.00 13.25 -19.63
N GLU A 194 1.07 13.38 -18.84
CA GLU A 194 1.01 13.87 -17.45
C GLU A 194 0.33 15.24 -17.37
N ALA A 195 0.75 16.20 -18.20
CA ALA A 195 0.22 17.58 -18.17
C ALA A 195 -1.29 17.65 -18.48
N ARG A 196 -1.76 16.86 -19.46
CA ARG A 196 -3.17 16.82 -19.86
C ARG A 196 -4.06 16.18 -18.80
N SER A 197 -3.55 15.17 -18.11
CA SER A 197 -4.31 14.36 -17.14
C SER A 197 -4.21 14.88 -15.70
N ARG A 198 -3.29 15.81 -15.42
CA ARG A 198 -2.97 16.31 -14.07
C ARG A 198 -4.18 16.83 -13.30
N SER A 199 -5.08 17.57 -13.95
CA SER A 199 -6.29 18.14 -13.31
C SER A 199 -7.16 17.05 -12.66
N LYS A 200 -7.24 15.87 -13.28
CA LYS A 200 -8.00 14.71 -12.81
C LYS A 200 -7.38 14.13 -11.53
N ARG A 201 -6.05 13.98 -11.48
CA ARG A 201 -5.33 13.53 -10.27
C ARG A 201 -5.34 14.57 -9.15
N VAL A 202 -5.27 15.85 -9.47
CA VAL A 202 -5.51 16.94 -8.50
C VAL A 202 -6.92 16.85 -7.92
N GLY A 203 -7.94 16.54 -8.73
CA GLY A 203 -9.30 16.26 -8.26
C GLY A 203 -9.36 15.08 -7.30
N ALA A 204 -8.69 13.98 -7.64
CA ALA A 204 -8.58 12.79 -6.79
C ALA A 204 -7.90 13.09 -5.44
N ALA A 205 -6.78 13.83 -5.47
CA ALA A 205 -6.09 14.26 -4.26
C ALA A 205 -6.95 15.19 -3.39
N LYS A 206 -7.77 16.07 -3.99
CA LYS A 206 -8.71 16.91 -3.24
C LYS A 206 -9.78 16.08 -2.55
N LEU A 207 -10.33 15.06 -3.23
CA LEU A 207 -11.26 14.12 -2.59
C LEU A 207 -10.59 13.40 -1.41
N ASN A 208 -9.37 12.88 -1.62
CA ASN A 208 -8.62 12.19 -0.58
C ASN A 208 -8.35 13.10 0.63
N LYS A 209 -7.93 14.34 0.38
CA LYS A 209 -7.70 15.33 1.43
C LYS A 209 -8.97 15.64 2.22
N ARG A 210 -10.12 15.77 1.55
CA ARG A 210 -11.42 15.97 2.21
C ARG A 210 -11.80 14.80 3.13
N ILE A 211 -11.55 13.57 2.72
CA ILE A 211 -11.79 12.38 3.56
C ILE A 211 -10.90 12.45 4.81
N ILE A 212 -9.60 12.67 4.64
CA ILE A 212 -8.64 12.82 5.74
C ILE A 212 -9.05 13.96 6.69
N ASP A 213 -9.40 15.12 6.15
CA ASP A 213 -9.83 16.28 6.94
C ASP A 213 -11.14 16.02 7.69
N SER A 214 -12.08 15.29 7.09
CA SER A 214 -13.33 14.90 7.75
C SER A 214 -13.06 14.03 8.96
N ILE A 215 -12.21 13.01 8.82
CA ILE A 215 -11.81 12.15 9.95
C ILE A 215 -11.09 12.99 11.02
N GLN A 216 -10.11 13.81 10.62
CA GLN A 216 -9.33 14.64 11.55
C GLN A 216 -10.09 15.82 12.15
N SER A 217 -11.28 16.15 11.62
CA SER A 217 -12.19 17.12 12.23
C SER A 217 -12.90 16.55 13.45
N LYS A 218 -13.17 15.23 13.44
CA LYS A 218 -13.77 14.49 14.56
C LYS A 218 -12.71 14.10 15.58
N ASP A 219 -11.56 13.62 15.11
CA ASP A 219 -10.41 13.27 15.94
C ASP A 219 -9.10 13.79 15.33
N PRO A 220 -8.50 14.89 15.85
CA PRO A 220 -7.25 15.44 15.33
C PRO A 220 -6.05 14.47 15.49
N TYR A 221 -6.17 13.42 16.31
CA TYR A 221 -5.17 12.40 16.55
C TYR A 221 -5.47 11.08 15.81
N ALA A 222 -6.40 11.09 14.86
CA ALA A 222 -6.72 9.92 14.04
C ALA A 222 -5.48 9.40 13.29
N LYS A 223 -5.22 8.11 13.45
CA LYS A 223 -4.20 7.36 12.71
C LYS A 223 -4.75 6.95 11.35
N ILE A 224 -4.32 7.64 10.30
CA ILE A 224 -4.82 7.41 8.94
C ILE A 224 -3.64 7.02 8.06
N LEU A 225 -3.78 5.90 7.34
CA LEU A 225 -2.93 5.53 6.22
C LEU A 225 -3.72 5.70 4.92
N THR A 226 -3.24 6.54 4.01
CA THR A 226 -3.76 6.63 2.64
C THR A 226 -2.78 5.95 1.71
N MET A 227 -3.24 4.92 1.01
CA MET A 227 -2.42 4.05 0.18
C MET A 227 -3.03 3.90 -1.20
N GLY A 228 -2.21 3.65 -2.21
CA GLY A 228 -2.73 3.44 -3.55
C GLY A 228 -1.72 3.64 -4.66
N ASP A 229 -2.16 3.28 -5.86
CA ASP A 229 -1.59 3.76 -7.11
C ASP A 229 -2.12 5.18 -7.33
N LEU A 230 -1.30 6.16 -7.01
CA LEU A 230 -1.65 7.57 -7.15
C LEU A 230 -1.48 8.07 -8.59
N ASN A 231 -0.88 7.27 -9.49
CA ASN A 231 -0.48 7.69 -10.85
C ASN A 231 0.32 9.02 -10.87
N ASP A 232 0.89 9.39 -9.72
CA ASP A 232 1.72 10.56 -9.50
C ASP A 232 2.86 10.21 -8.56
N ASP A 233 4.03 10.78 -8.86
CA ASP A 233 5.23 10.67 -8.06
C ASP A 233 5.09 11.50 -6.77
N PRO A 234 5.87 11.21 -5.72
CA PRO A 234 5.81 11.93 -4.45
C PRO A 234 6.00 13.45 -4.56
N THR A 235 6.60 13.92 -5.66
CA THR A 235 6.92 15.33 -5.92
C THR A 235 5.85 16.07 -6.74
N ASN A 236 4.84 15.38 -7.28
CA ASN A 236 3.79 16.03 -8.07
C ASN A 236 2.84 16.87 -7.19
N SER A 237 2.18 17.86 -7.82
CA SER A 237 1.29 18.80 -7.13
C SER A 237 0.13 18.14 -6.38
N SER A 238 -0.38 17.01 -6.86
CA SER A 238 -1.41 16.24 -6.16
C SER A 238 -0.93 15.81 -4.75
N VAL A 239 0.34 15.43 -4.60
CA VAL A 239 0.94 15.03 -3.33
C VAL A 239 1.49 16.22 -2.55
N LYS A 240 2.25 17.11 -3.21
CA LYS A 240 2.96 18.21 -2.54
C LYS A 240 2.09 19.42 -2.24
N ASP A 241 1.20 19.80 -3.15
CA ASP A 241 0.43 21.06 -3.03
C ASP A 241 -0.97 20.79 -2.45
N VAL A 242 -1.61 19.69 -2.85
CA VAL A 242 -2.96 19.33 -2.39
C VAL A 242 -2.91 18.55 -1.08
N LEU A 243 -2.24 17.39 -1.04
CA LEU A 243 -2.11 16.63 0.22
C LEU A 243 -1.17 17.31 1.22
N LYS A 244 -0.25 18.17 0.75
CA LYS A 244 0.75 18.85 1.57
C LYS A 244 1.68 17.90 2.33
N ALA A 245 1.95 16.73 1.73
CA ALA A 245 2.75 15.70 2.36
C ALA A 245 4.22 16.13 2.52
N LYS A 246 4.82 15.75 3.65
CA LYS A 246 6.21 16.08 3.99
C LYS A 246 7.09 14.83 3.95
N LYS A 247 8.30 14.97 3.42
CA LYS A 247 9.32 13.91 3.38
C LYS A 247 10.04 13.71 4.72
N ASP A 248 9.97 14.69 5.62
CA ASP A 248 10.65 14.70 6.91
C ASP A 248 9.65 14.67 8.07
N LYS A 249 9.75 13.66 8.95
CA LYS A 249 8.86 13.48 10.10
C LYS A 249 8.76 14.74 11.00
N LYS A 250 9.86 15.49 11.10
CA LYS A 250 9.97 16.70 11.93
C LYS A 250 9.17 17.89 11.38
N GLU A 251 8.90 17.93 10.07
CA GLU A 251 8.13 18.99 9.43
C GLU A 251 6.62 18.75 9.47
N VAL A 252 6.21 17.56 9.92
CA VAL A 252 4.81 17.16 10.00
C VAL A 252 4.23 17.71 11.30
N GLY A 253 3.42 18.76 11.18
CA GLY A 253 2.64 19.33 12.28
C GLY A 253 1.33 18.58 12.56
N LEU A 254 0.52 19.13 13.46
CA LEU A 254 -0.83 18.64 13.76
C LEU A 254 -1.67 18.55 12.48
N LYS A 255 -2.42 17.45 12.29
CA LYS A 255 -3.16 17.14 11.05
C LYS A 255 -2.30 17.05 9.77
N GLY A 256 -0.98 17.00 9.92
CA GLY A 256 -0.04 16.86 8.82
C GLY A 256 0.03 15.42 8.29
N ILE A 257 0.53 15.30 7.07
CA ILE A 257 0.74 14.02 6.38
C ILE A 257 2.24 13.83 6.12
N TYR A 258 2.73 12.65 6.46
CA TYR A 258 4.08 12.17 6.20
C TYR A 258 4.10 11.26 4.98
N ASN A 259 5.09 11.45 4.10
CA ASN A 259 5.35 10.58 2.95
C ASN A 259 6.76 9.96 3.06
N PRO A 260 6.89 8.68 3.46
CA PRO A 260 8.19 8.01 3.54
C PRO A 260 8.77 7.67 2.15
N PHE A 261 7.97 7.74 1.09
CA PHE A 261 8.36 7.37 -0.27
C PHE A 261 9.05 8.52 -1.02
N GLU A 262 8.87 9.78 -0.58
CA GLU A 262 9.48 10.93 -1.25
C GLU A 262 11.01 10.85 -1.27
N LYS A 263 11.66 10.52 -0.15
CA LYS A 263 13.12 10.35 -0.13
C LYS A 263 13.60 9.14 -0.95
N MET A 264 12.81 8.06 -0.98
CA MET A 264 13.14 6.90 -1.82
C MET A 264 13.18 7.29 -3.30
N PHE A 265 12.23 8.12 -3.73
CA PHE A 265 12.19 8.65 -5.09
C PHE A 265 13.34 9.65 -5.34
N THR A 266 13.44 10.72 -4.54
CA THR A 266 14.32 11.86 -4.85
C THR A 266 15.79 11.63 -4.55
N GLU A 267 16.11 10.80 -3.54
CA GLU A 267 17.50 10.60 -3.10
C GLU A 267 18.08 9.26 -3.58
N LYS A 268 17.22 8.26 -3.81
CA LYS A 268 17.67 6.92 -4.24
C LYS A 268 17.25 6.55 -5.67
N GLY A 269 16.39 7.35 -6.31
CA GLY A 269 15.89 7.07 -7.65
C GLY A 269 14.99 5.84 -7.71
N TYR A 270 14.38 5.43 -6.59
CA TYR A 270 13.52 4.25 -6.57
C TYR A 270 12.16 4.54 -7.18
N GLY A 271 11.59 3.55 -7.88
CA GLY A 271 10.25 3.59 -8.43
C GLY A 271 9.52 2.25 -8.21
N THR A 272 8.22 2.26 -8.47
CA THR A 272 7.36 1.07 -8.46
C THR A 272 6.96 0.63 -9.86
N THR A 273 6.98 1.54 -10.84
CA THR A 273 6.72 1.26 -12.24
C THR A 273 7.69 2.02 -13.15
N ALA A 274 7.88 1.55 -14.38
CA ALA A 274 8.80 2.15 -15.33
C ALA A 274 8.22 2.18 -16.76
N TYR A 275 8.41 3.29 -17.45
CA TYR A 275 7.97 3.48 -18.83
C TYR A 275 9.00 4.31 -19.60
N ARG A 276 9.46 3.80 -20.75
CA ARG A 276 10.49 4.45 -21.61
C ARG A 276 11.73 4.90 -20.81
N ASP A 277 12.25 4.00 -20.00
CA ASP A 277 13.46 4.19 -19.17
C ASP A 277 13.34 5.28 -18.09
N ALA A 278 12.12 5.73 -17.81
CA ALA A 278 11.80 6.60 -16.68
C ALA A 278 11.08 5.81 -15.59
N TRP A 279 11.65 5.84 -14.38
CA TRP A 279 11.02 5.31 -13.18
C TRP A 279 10.01 6.30 -12.61
N SER A 280 8.90 5.76 -12.15
CA SER A 280 7.88 6.48 -11.40
C SER A 280 7.57 5.75 -10.09
N LEU A 281 7.26 6.51 -9.04
CA LEU A 281 6.89 5.98 -7.74
C LEU A 281 5.41 6.30 -7.45
N PHE A 282 4.53 5.64 -8.20
CA PHE A 282 3.08 5.88 -8.13
C PHE A 282 2.44 5.22 -6.93
N ASP A 283 2.91 4.03 -6.58
CA ASP A 283 2.40 3.26 -5.45
C ASP A 283 3.02 3.81 -4.16
N GLN A 284 2.18 4.36 -3.28
CA GLN A 284 2.64 5.04 -2.07
C GLN A 284 1.73 4.72 -0.88
N ILE A 285 2.28 4.77 0.33
CA ILE A 285 1.53 4.72 1.60
C ILE A 285 1.93 5.94 2.44
N LEU A 286 1.03 6.92 2.52
CA LEU A 286 1.21 8.14 3.29
C LEU A 286 0.44 8.02 4.61
N MET A 287 0.89 8.72 5.64
CA MET A 287 0.30 8.57 6.98
C MET A 287 0.22 9.88 7.75
N THR A 288 -0.75 10.00 8.64
CA THR A 288 -0.93 11.20 9.46
C THR A 288 0.08 11.25 10.62
N LYS A 289 0.28 12.46 11.17
CA LYS A 289 1.19 12.74 12.30
C LYS A 289 1.12 11.71 13.46
N PRO A 290 -0.04 11.27 13.95
CA PRO A 290 -0.13 10.34 15.09
C PRO A 290 0.55 8.99 14.84
N LEU A 291 0.72 8.57 13.58
CA LEU A 291 1.41 7.32 13.24
C LEU A 291 2.94 7.45 13.31
N ILE A 292 3.51 8.65 13.34
CA ILE A 292 4.98 8.84 13.26
C ILE A 292 5.59 9.37 14.56
N GLU A 293 4.84 9.34 15.65
CA GLU A 293 5.32 9.74 16.98
C GLU A 293 6.12 8.63 17.65
N ASP A 294 6.91 9.00 18.67
CA ASP A 294 7.82 8.11 19.38
C ASP A 294 7.19 7.46 20.64
N ASP A 295 5.86 7.52 20.77
CA ASP A 295 5.08 6.76 21.76
C ASP A 295 4.57 5.44 21.17
N TYR A 296 5.14 4.32 21.63
CA TYR A 296 4.84 2.99 21.13
C TYR A 296 3.80 2.23 21.97
N SER A 297 3.05 2.93 22.84
CA SER A 297 1.87 2.37 23.56
C SER A 297 0.80 1.79 22.63
N SER A 298 0.80 2.23 21.37
CA SER A 298 -0.03 1.77 20.27
C SER A 298 0.78 1.81 18.97
N PHE A 299 0.30 1.19 17.89
CA PHE A 299 1.04 1.05 16.64
C PHE A 299 1.55 2.38 16.08
N ARG A 300 2.83 2.41 15.74
CA ARG A 300 3.54 3.52 15.09
C ARG A 300 4.33 3.02 13.89
N PHE A 301 4.50 3.89 12.91
CA PHE A 301 5.31 3.68 11.74
C PHE A 301 6.79 3.56 12.10
N TRP A 302 7.35 2.43 11.71
CA TRP A 302 8.78 2.17 11.85
C TRP A 302 9.54 2.40 10.54
N LYS A 303 9.14 1.70 9.47
CA LYS A 303 9.89 1.67 8.21
C LYS A 303 8.95 1.41 7.04
N ALA A 304 9.29 1.99 5.88
CA ALA A 304 8.64 1.73 4.60
C ALA A 304 9.56 0.92 3.67
N GLY A 305 8.99 0.24 2.69
CA GLY A 305 9.73 -0.46 1.66
C GLY A 305 8.95 -0.63 0.36
N ILE A 306 9.70 -0.88 -0.72
CA ILE A 306 9.19 -1.34 -2.02
C ILE A 306 9.59 -2.81 -2.11
N TYR A 307 8.63 -3.70 -2.37
CA TYR A 307 8.87 -5.13 -2.46
C TYR A 307 9.28 -5.51 -3.88
N ASN A 308 10.59 -5.60 -4.11
CA ASN A 308 11.20 -5.81 -5.44
C ASN A 308 12.10 -7.05 -5.47
N LYS A 309 11.63 -8.19 -4.95
CA LYS A 309 12.39 -9.45 -5.00
C LYS A 309 12.69 -9.82 -6.45
N ALA A 310 13.83 -10.47 -6.70
CA ALA A 310 14.34 -10.76 -8.05
C ALA A 310 13.38 -11.55 -8.97
N TYR A 311 12.39 -12.26 -8.42
CA TYR A 311 11.38 -12.95 -9.24
C TYR A 311 10.28 -12.02 -9.79
N LEU A 312 10.15 -10.80 -9.24
CA LEU A 312 9.26 -9.74 -9.71
C LEU A 312 9.87 -8.87 -10.79
N THR A 313 11.08 -9.18 -11.25
CA THR A 313 11.84 -8.31 -12.13
C THR A 313 12.22 -9.04 -13.40
N ASN A 314 12.10 -8.36 -14.54
CA ASN A 314 12.64 -8.83 -15.80
C ASN A 314 14.15 -8.98 -15.69
N LYS A 315 14.65 -10.18 -15.96
CA LYS A 315 16.06 -10.52 -15.72
C LYS A 315 17.00 -10.08 -16.84
N ARG A 316 16.49 -9.89 -18.06
CA ARG A 316 17.26 -9.63 -19.29
C ARG A 316 16.38 -8.93 -20.34
N GLY A 317 17.04 -8.38 -21.36
CA GLY A 317 16.38 -7.82 -22.54
C GLY A 317 15.99 -6.35 -22.36
N ARG A 318 15.17 -5.83 -23.27
CA ARG A 318 14.80 -4.39 -23.30
C ARG A 318 14.21 -3.89 -21.98
N TYR A 319 13.51 -4.74 -21.25
CA TYR A 319 12.84 -4.39 -19.99
C TYR A 319 13.62 -4.84 -18.75
N GLU A 320 14.91 -5.18 -18.87
CA GLU A 320 15.72 -5.60 -17.73
C GLU A 320 15.62 -4.60 -16.57
N GLY A 321 15.38 -5.11 -15.35
CA GLY A 321 15.18 -4.29 -14.16
C GLY A 321 13.75 -3.80 -13.94
N TYR A 322 12.86 -3.88 -14.94
CA TYR A 322 11.46 -3.44 -14.81
C TYR A 322 10.64 -4.50 -14.06
N PRO A 323 9.51 -4.11 -13.43
CA PRO A 323 8.52 -5.06 -12.94
C PRO A 323 8.14 -6.09 -14.02
N PHE A 324 8.13 -7.35 -13.64
CA PHE A 324 7.77 -8.45 -14.52
C PHE A 324 6.25 -8.53 -14.61
N ARG A 325 5.70 -7.75 -15.54
CA ARG A 325 4.27 -7.60 -15.80
C ARG A 325 3.59 -8.89 -16.27
N SER A 326 2.33 -9.09 -15.91
CA SER A 326 1.47 -10.20 -16.33
C SER A 326 1.27 -10.24 -17.84
N PHE A 327 1.03 -9.09 -18.48
CA PHE A 327 0.60 -9.05 -19.87
C PHE A 327 1.52 -8.18 -20.73
N ALA A 328 1.91 -8.70 -21.90
CA ALA A 328 2.68 -7.96 -22.88
C ALA A 328 2.39 -8.52 -24.29
N ASP A 329 2.42 -7.64 -25.29
CA ASP A 329 2.28 -8.00 -26.71
C ASP A 329 1.08 -8.91 -27.02
N GLY A 330 -0.05 -8.69 -26.34
CA GLY A 330 -1.30 -9.45 -26.51
C GLY A 330 -1.31 -10.84 -25.86
N GLY A 331 -0.33 -11.16 -25.00
CA GLY A 331 -0.22 -12.45 -24.32
C GLY A 331 0.10 -12.34 -22.84
N PHE A 332 -0.03 -13.47 -22.14
CA PHE A 332 0.44 -13.64 -20.76
C PHE A 332 1.91 -14.04 -20.74
N THR A 333 2.70 -13.37 -19.90
CA THR A 333 4.16 -13.52 -19.85
C THR A 333 4.64 -14.51 -18.78
N ASP A 334 3.71 -15.10 -18.02
CA ASP A 334 3.96 -15.75 -16.72
C ASP A 334 4.43 -14.80 -15.59
N GLY A 335 4.30 -13.48 -15.81
CA GLY A 335 4.64 -12.44 -14.84
C GLY A 335 3.56 -12.16 -13.78
N PHE A 336 3.75 -11.06 -13.05
CA PHE A 336 3.02 -10.68 -11.85
C PHE A 336 2.22 -9.39 -12.04
N SER A 337 2.89 -8.25 -11.99
CA SER A 337 2.30 -6.91 -12.11
C SER A 337 3.32 -6.00 -12.76
N ASP A 338 2.86 -5.01 -13.51
CA ASP A 338 3.73 -3.92 -13.96
C ASP A 338 4.08 -2.91 -12.87
N HIS A 339 3.68 -3.19 -11.62
CA HIS A 339 4.00 -2.44 -10.42
C HIS A 339 4.70 -3.33 -9.38
N PHE A 340 5.69 -2.79 -8.67
CA PHE A 340 6.18 -3.37 -7.42
C PHE A 340 5.25 -2.99 -6.26
N PRO A 341 4.87 -3.94 -5.37
CA PRO A 341 4.14 -3.60 -4.16
C PRO A 341 4.92 -2.66 -3.23
N VAL A 342 4.19 -1.86 -2.45
CA VAL A 342 4.76 -1.05 -1.37
C VAL A 342 4.19 -1.47 -0.02
N TYR A 343 4.96 -1.26 1.04
CA TYR A 343 4.53 -1.63 2.38
C TYR A 343 5.17 -0.75 3.45
N VAL A 344 4.54 -0.75 4.62
CA VAL A 344 5.07 -0.16 5.85
C VAL A 344 4.98 -1.17 6.99
N TYR A 345 5.97 -1.12 7.88
CA TYR A 345 5.93 -1.79 9.17
C TYR A 345 5.39 -0.85 10.22
N LEU A 346 4.39 -1.34 10.96
CA LEU A 346 3.89 -0.72 12.18
C LEU A 346 4.37 -1.53 13.39
N ILE A 347 4.85 -0.85 14.42
CA ILE A 347 5.34 -1.47 15.65
C ILE A 347 4.61 -0.95 16.88
N LYS A 348 4.36 -1.82 17.85
CA LYS A 348 3.76 -1.52 19.16
C LYS A 348 4.56 -2.23 20.24
N GLU A 349 4.94 -1.50 21.29
CA GLU A 349 5.67 -2.07 22.43
C GLU A 349 4.74 -3.04 23.18
N VAL A 350 5.23 -4.23 23.52
CA VAL A 350 4.48 -5.21 24.32
C VAL A 350 5.03 -5.21 25.74
N GLN A 351 4.15 -5.06 26.72
CA GLN A 351 4.47 -5.25 28.14
C GLN A 351 4.27 -6.74 28.46
N GLU A 352 5.20 -7.36 29.19
CA GLU A 352 5.09 -8.75 29.64
C GLU A 352 3.95 -8.97 30.64
#